data_AF-A0A970IP02-F1
#
_entry.id   AF-A0A970IP02-F1
#
_cell.length_a   1.000
_cell.length_b   1.000
_cell.length_c   1.000
_cell.angle_alpha   90.00
_cell.angle_beta   90.00
_cell.angle_gamma   90.00
#
_symmetry.space_group_name_H-M   'P 1'
#
loop_
_entity.id
_entity.type
_entity.pdbx_description
1 polymer ?
#
loop_
_entity_poly.entity_id
_entity_poly.type
_entity_poly.pdbx_seq_one_letter_code
_entity_poly.pdbx_strand_id
1 'polypeptide(L)' 'MRVLIRAVGKIREPWIRDGIAEFTKRLSRYCRVEIDEVADAPDTLPIERVLQEEGER' A
#
# COMPACT_ATOMS: atom_id res chain seq x y z
N MET A 1 14.46 10.60 7.86
CA MET A 1 14.33 9.37 7.06
C MET A 1 12.90 9.28 6.51
N ARG A 2 12.73 8.93 5.23
CA ARG A 2 11.40 8.73 4.59
C ARG A 2 11.24 7.25 4.26
N VAL A 3 10.11 6.69 4.65
CA VAL A 3 9.73 5.31 4.33
C VAL A 3 8.48 5.40 3.46
N LEU A 4 8.60 4.98 2.19
CA LEU A 4 7.48 4.90 1.26
C LEU A 4 7.04 3.43 1.18
N ILE A 5 5.77 3.18 1.47
CA ILE A 5 5.14 1.87 1.32
C ILE A 5 4.23 1.95 0.11
N ARG A 6 4.61 1.27 -0.97
CA ARG A 6 3.77 1.02 -2.14
C ARG A 6 3.05 -0.31 -1.94
N ALA A 7 1.73 -0.29 -1.95
CA ALA A 7 0.91 -1.49 -1.78
C ALA A 7 -0.14 -1.56 -2.89
N VAL A 8 -0.33 -2.74 -3.46
CA VAL A 8 -1.38 -2.99 -4.45
C VAL A 8 -2.70 -3.22 -3.73
N GLY A 9 -3.77 -2.62 -4.24
CA GLY A 9 -5.12 -2.71 -3.71
C GLY A 9 -5.46 -1.61 -2.70
N LYS A 10 -6.77 -1.38 -2.52
CA LYS A 10 -7.30 -0.37 -1.58
C LYS A 10 -7.71 -0.97 -0.26
N ILE A 11 -7.41 -0.27 0.83
CA ILE A 11 -7.82 -0.68 2.18
C ILE A 11 -9.28 -0.28 2.41
N ARG A 12 -10.16 -1.28 2.56
CA ARG A 12 -11.61 -1.08 2.68
C ARG A 12 -12.06 -1.04 4.14
N GLU A 13 -11.41 -1.82 4.98
CA GLU A 13 -11.77 -2.05 6.38
C GLU A 13 -11.37 -0.85 7.25
N PRO A 14 -12.34 -0.19 7.92
CA PRO A 14 -12.03 0.97 8.77
C PRO A 14 -11.06 0.65 9.91
N TRP A 15 -11.19 -0.52 10.52
CA TRP A 15 -10.34 -0.94 11.64
C TRP A 15 -8.87 -1.16 11.22
N ILE A 16 -8.61 -1.57 9.97
CA ILE A 16 -7.24 -1.64 9.43
C ILE A 16 -6.67 -0.24 9.24
N ARG A 17 -7.47 0.68 8.68
CA ARG A 17 -7.07 2.08 8.47
C ARG A 17 -6.71 2.76 9.79
N ASP A 18 -7.52 2.54 10.83
CA ASP A 18 -7.27 3.08 12.16
C ASP A 18 -5.99 2.50 12.79
N GLY A 19 -5.76 1.18 12.62
CA GLY A 19 -4.53 0.55 13.04
C GLY A 19 -3.29 1.17 12.37
N ILE A 20 -3.33 1.34 11.05
CA ILE A 20 -2.25 1.99 10.29
C ILE A 20 -1.98 3.41 10.80
N ALA A 21 -3.03 4.19 11.05
CA ALA A 21 -2.89 5.55 11.57
C ALA A 21 -2.21 5.57 12.95
N GLU A 22 -2.56 4.64 13.85
CA GLU A 22 -1.97 4.53 15.18
C GLU A 22 -0.48 4.17 15.12
N PHE A 23 -0.08 3.20 14.29
CA PHE A 23 1.33 2.84 14.11
C PHE A 23 2.13 3.95 13.42
N THR A 24 1.54 4.59 12.40
CA THR A 24 2.15 5.73 11.70
C THR A 24 2.41 6.89 12.66
N LYS A 25 1.45 7.20 13.54
CA LYS A 25 1.60 8.21 14.59
C LYS A 25 2.74 7.89 15.54
N ARG A 26 2.90 6.62 15.96
CA ARG A 26 4.01 6.17 16.82
C ARG A 26 5.37 6.30 16.14
N LEU A 27 5.44 6.04 14.83
CA LEU A 27 6.67 6.12 14.03
C LEU A 27 7.08 7.56 13.66
N SER A 28 6.16 8.52 13.72
CA SER A 28 6.37 9.92 13.30
C SER A 28 7.58 10.62 13.91
N ARG A 29 8.04 10.21 15.10
CA ARG A 29 9.24 10.74 15.76
C ARG A 29 10.55 10.30 15.11
N TYR A 30 10.53 9.21 14.35
CA TYR A 30 11.73 8.57 13.78
C TYR A 30 11.78 8.71 12.26
N CYS A 31 10.64 8.58 11.59
CA CYS A 31 10.55 8.67 10.15
C CYS A 31 9.21 9.23 9.69
N ARG A 32 9.22 9.77 8.48
CA ARG A 32 7.99 10.09 7.76
C ARG A 32 7.58 8.85 6.98
N VAL A 33 6.45 8.26 7.36
CA VAL A 33 5.84 7.14 6.64
C VAL A 33 4.85 7.71 5.64
N GLU A 34 4.96 7.29 4.39
CA GLU A 34 4.01 7.58 3.33
C GLU A 34 3.52 6.26 2.77
N ILE A 35 2.21 6.13 2.64
CA ILE A 35 1.56 4.93 2.13
C ILE A 35 0.83 5.34 0.86
N ASP A 36 1.11 4.61 -0.21
CA ASP A 36 0.59 4.90 -1.52
C ASP A 36 0.00 3.61 -2.11
N GLU A 37 -1.33 3.63 -2.24
CA GLU A 37 -2.16 2.51 -2.66
C GLU A 37 -2.29 2.54 -4.18
N VAL A 38 -1.79 1.49 -4.83
CA VAL A 38 -1.82 1.31 -6.28
C VAL A 38 -3.05 0.48 -6.65
N ALA A 39 -3.70 0.81 -7.76
CA ALA A 39 -4.81 -0.01 -8.26
C ALA A 39 -4.33 -1.40 -8.69
N ASP A 40 -5.08 -2.41 -8.31
CA ASP A 40 -4.97 -3.81 -8.74
C ASP A 40 -5.17 -3.95 -10.25
N ALA A 41 -4.50 -4.93 -10.86
CA ALA A 41 -4.78 -5.30 -12.24
C ALA A 41 -6.01 -6.22 -12.32
N PRO A 42 -6.73 -6.28 -13.45
CA PRO A 42 -7.89 -7.15 -13.59
C PRO A 42 -7.53 -8.63 -13.43
N ASP A 43 -8.31 -9.37 -12.62
CA ASP A 43 -8.18 -10.82 -12.41
C ASP A 43 -8.36 -11.67 -13.69
N THR A 44 -8.83 -11.05 -14.78
CA THR A 44 -9.03 -11.72 -16.08
C THR A 44 -7.72 -11.93 -16.85
N LEU A 45 -6.63 -11.28 -16.44
CA LEU A 45 -5.32 -11.41 -17.07
C LEU A 45 -4.55 -12.63 -16.53
N PRO A 46 -3.65 -13.23 -17.33
CA PRO A 46 -2.72 -14.24 -16.83
C PRO A 46 -1.88 -13.69 -15.66
N ILE A 47 -1.61 -14.54 -14.67
CA ILE A 47 -0.89 -14.15 -13.43
C ILE A 47 0.44 -13.45 -13.75
N GLU A 48 1.19 -13.93 -14.74
CA GLU A 48 2.47 -13.34 -15.15
C GLU A 48 2.33 -11.89 -15.62
N ARG A 49 1.25 -11.58 -16.34
CA ARG A 49 0.90 -10.22 -16.79
C ARG A 49 0.49 -9.33 -15.64
N VAL A 50 -0.34 -9.84 -14.73
CA VAL A 50 -0.77 -9.13 -13.52
C VAL A 50 0.45 -8.69 -12.70
N LEU A 51 1.37 -9.62 -12.43
CA LEU A 51 2.59 -9.33 -11.66
C LEU A 51 3.50 -8.30 -12.34
N GLN A 52 3.60 -8.32 -13.67
CA GLN A 52 4.35 -7.31 -14.42
C GLN A 52 3.68 -5.94 -14.34
N GLU A 53 2.39 -5.85 -14.65
CA GLU A 53 1.66 -4.58 -14.67
C GLU A 53 1.56 -3.94 -13.27
N GLU A 54 1.43 -4.75 -12.22
CA GLU A 54 1.47 -4.27 -10.83
C GLU A 54 2.87 -3.86 -10.39
N GLY A 55 3.91 -4.55 -10.84
CA GLY A 55 5.30 -4.22 -10.53
C GLY A 55 5.82 -2.96 -11.22
N GLU A 56 5.24 -2.58 -12.35
CA GLU A 56 5.59 -1.34 -13.08
C GLU A 56 4.97 -0.07 -12.47
N ARG A 57 3.95 -0.21 -11.60
CA ARG A 57 3.22 0.91 -11.00
C ARG A 57 3.82 1.35 -9.67
#